data_AF-A0A3S1PJX0-F1
#
_entry.id   AF-A0A3S1PJX0-F1
#
_cell.length_a   1.000
_cell.length_b   1.000
_cell.length_c   1.000
_cell.angle_alpha   90.00
_cell.angle_beta   90.00
_cell.angle_gamma   90.00
#
_symmetry.space_group_name_H-M   'P 1'
#
loop_
_entity.id
_entity.type
_entity.pdbx_description
1 polymer ?
#
loop_
_entity_poly.entity_id
_entity_poly.type
_entity_poly.pdbx_seq_one_letter_code
_entity_poly.pdbx_strand_id
1 'polypeptide(L)' 'MADDEFVTAFRAGGIKTVNDLVTTKFGAGHSLVHALEWLEETGLWRIKWHYVHGTPDFGVVMEYLGDG' A
#
# COMPACT_ATOMS: atom_id res chain seq x y z
N MET A 1 -14.90 -2.72 -3.15
CA MET A 1 -13.81 -2.06 -3.89
C MET A 1 -12.78 -1.65 -2.85
N ALA A 2 -11.71 -2.43 -2.66
CA ALA A 2 -10.77 -2.17 -1.56
C ALA A 2 -10.00 -0.84 -1.75
N ASP A 3 -9.82 -0.41 -3.00
CA ASP A 3 -9.17 0.86 -3.36
C ASP A 3 -9.88 2.07 -2.74
N ASP A 4 -11.21 2.07 -2.74
CA ASP A 4 -12.04 3.16 -2.19
C ASP A 4 -11.77 3.43 -0.70
N GLU A 5 -11.44 2.37 0.05
CA GLU A 5 -11.12 2.48 1.48
C GLU A 5 -9.71 3.06 1.70
N PHE A 6 -8.73 2.68 0.89
CA PHE A 6 -7.38 3.25 0.95
C PHE A 6 -7.37 4.71 0.47
N VAL A 7 -8.16 5.05 -0.56
CA VAL A 7 -8.36 6.44 -1.00
C VAL A 7 -9.04 7.25 0.11
N THR A 8 -10.04 6.69 0.79
CA THR A 8 -10.70 7.34 1.93
C THR A 8 -9.70 7.58 3.08
N ALA A 9 -8.87 6.58 3.40
CA ALA A 9 -7.81 6.71 4.40
C ALA A 9 -6.79 7.79 4.03
N PHE A 10 -6.40 7.86 2.75
CA PHE A 10 -5.52 8.90 2.24
C PHE A 10 -6.16 10.29 2.36
N ARG A 11 -7.44 10.44 2.02
CA ARG A 11 -8.15 11.72 2.18
C ARG A 11 -8.31 12.12 3.65
N ALA A 12 -8.40 11.16 4.56
CA ALA A 12 -8.54 11.40 5.99
C ALA A 12 -7.24 11.81 6.69
N GLY A 13 -6.09 11.25 6.28
CA GLY A 13 -4.82 11.50 6.99
C GLY A 13 -3.55 11.25 6.18
N GLY A 14 -3.66 11.16 4.86
CA GLY A 14 -2.54 11.01 3.93
C GLY A 14 -1.91 9.62 3.94
N ILE A 15 -0.70 9.54 3.39
CA ILE A 15 0.04 8.29 3.16
C ILE A 15 0.29 7.51 4.46
N LYS A 16 0.47 8.21 5.59
CA LYS A 16 0.66 7.54 6.89
C LYS A 16 -0.56 6.70 7.27
N THR A 17 -1.76 7.26 7.14
CA THR A 17 -3.01 6.56 7.47
C THR A 17 -3.26 5.38 6.55
N VAL A 18 -2.86 5.46 5.28
CA VAL A 18 -2.92 4.31 4.35
C VAL A 18 -1.99 3.19 4.81
N ASN A 19 -0.73 3.49 5.16
CA ASN A 19 0.21 2.49 5.63
C ASN A 19 -0.22 1.87 6.98
N ASP A 20 -0.76 2.67 7.89
CA ASP A 20 -1.32 2.15 9.15
C ASP A 20 -2.52 1.22 8.89
N LEU A 21 -3.41 1.59 7.96
CA LEU A 21 -4.57 0.78 7.58
C LEU A 21 -4.15 -0.55 6.92
N VAL A 22 -3.23 -0.52 5.97
CA VAL A 22 -2.78 -1.73 5.26
C VAL A 22 -2.06 -2.69 6.23
N THR A 23 -1.24 -2.15 7.13
CA THR A 23 -0.57 -2.94 8.17
C THR A 23 -1.57 -3.52 9.16
N THR A 24 -2.60 -2.75 9.54
CA THR A 24 -3.66 -3.22 10.45
C THR A 24 -4.50 -4.34 9.82
N LYS A 25 -4.77 -4.24 8.51
CA LYS A 25 -5.61 -5.23 7.79
C LYS A 25 -4.88 -6.51 7.46
N PHE A 26 -3.65 -6.42 6.96
CA PHE A 26 -2.93 -7.56 6.41
C PHE A 26 -1.78 -8.04 7.30
N GLY A 27 -1.46 -7.29 8.37
CA GLY A 27 -0.35 -7.59 9.26
C GLY A 27 0.99 -7.33 8.59
N ALA A 28 1.90 -8.29 8.68
CA ALA A 28 3.24 -8.23 8.12
C ALA A 28 3.54 -9.49 7.29
N GLY A 29 4.60 -9.41 6.47
CA GLY A 29 5.04 -10.52 5.61
C GLY A 29 4.20 -10.69 4.36
N HIS A 30 3.97 -11.93 3.93
CA HIS A 30 3.47 -12.23 2.59
C HIS A 30 2.08 -11.63 2.28
N SER A 31 1.18 -11.58 3.26
CA SER A 31 -0.15 -10.97 3.08
C SER A 31 -0.07 -9.46 2.85
N LEU A 32 0.86 -8.78 3.53
CA LEU A 32 1.11 -7.35 3.34
C LEU A 32 1.69 -7.09 1.96
N VAL A 33 2.69 -7.88 1.56
CA VAL A 33 3.30 -7.78 0.23
C VAL A 33 2.23 -7.94 -0.85
N HIS A 34 1.40 -8.98 -0.77
CA HIS A 34 0.37 -9.21 -1.78
C HIS A 34 -0.68 -8.08 -1.85
N ALA A 35 -1.06 -7.50 -0.71
CA ALA A 35 -1.97 -6.35 -0.68
C ALA A 35 -1.36 -5.09 -1.31
N LEU A 36 -0.06 -4.87 -1.10
CA LEU A 36 0.66 -3.75 -1.68
C LEU A 36 0.93 -3.95 -3.17
N GLU A 37 1.17 -5.18 -3.63
CA GLU A 37 1.25 -5.52 -5.05
C GLU A 37 -0.07 -5.18 -5.73
N TRP A 38 -1.19 -5.61 -5.14
CA TRP A 38 -2.52 -5.28 -5.65
C TRP A 38 -2.79 -3.77 -5.72
N LEU A 39 -2.33 -3.00 -4.72
CA LEU A 39 -2.41 -1.54 -4.73
C LEU A 39 -1.54 -0.91 -5.82
N GLU A 40 -0.33 -1.42 -6.05
CA GLU A 40 0.53 -0.96 -7.13
C GLU A 40 -0.07 -1.27 -8.51
N GLU A 41 -0.71 -2.44 -8.66
CA GLU A 41 -1.39 -2.86 -9.89
C GLU A 41 -2.58 -1.96 -10.27
N THR A 42 -3.22 -1.26 -9.32
CA THR A 42 -4.26 -0.28 -9.67
C THR A 42 -3.69 0.93 -10.42
N GLY A 43 -2.38 1.15 -10.36
CA GLY A 43 -1.71 2.31 -10.94
C GLY A 43 -1.96 3.61 -10.18
N LEU A 44 -2.73 3.57 -9.09
CA LEU A 44 -3.08 4.74 -8.28
C LEU A 44 -2.09 4.94 -7.12
N TRP A 45 -1.24 3.97 -6.82
CA TRP A 45 -0.35 4.00 -5.67
C TRP A 45 1.07 3.70 -6.08
N ARG A 46 2.01 4.50 -5.56
CA ARG A 46 3.43 4.22 -5.70
C ARG A 46 3.91 3.50 -4.45
N ILE A 47 4.45 2.29 -4.61
CA ILE A 47 4.99 1.50 -3.51
C ILE A 47 6.51 1.55 -3.52
N LYS A 48 7.12 1.66 -2.34
CA LYS A 48 8.55 1.44 -2.16
C LYS A 48 8.76 0.07 -1.55
N TRP A 49 9.34 -0.82 -2.34
CA TRP A 49 9.64 -2.19 -1.96
C TRP A 49 10.99 -2.32 -1.26
N HIS A 50 11.01 -3.19 -0.25
CA HIS A 50 12.22 -3.72 0.36
C HIS A 50 12.38 -5.18 -0.05
N TYR A 51 13.53 -5.50 -0.67
CA TYR A 51 13.82 -6.82 -1.20
C TYR A 51 14.86 -7.53 -0.33
N VAL A 52 14.58 -8.78 -0.01
CA VAL A 52 15.50 -9.69 0.68
C VAL A 52 15.70 -10.91 -0.23
N HIS A 53 16.96 -11.22 -0.56
CA HIS A 53 17.32 -12.30 -1.49
C HIS A 53 16.62 -12.23 -2.87
N GLY A 54 16.26 -11.04 -3.34
CA GLY A 54 15.59 -10.83 -4.63
C GLY A 54 14.06 -10.95 -4.58
N THR A 55 13.48 -11.23 -3.41
CA THR A 55 12.03 -11.29 -3.19
C THR A 55 11.59 -10.10 -2.34
N PRO A 56 10.47 -9.42 -2.66
CA PRO A 56 9.92 -8.38 -1.80
C PRO A 56 9.48 -9.01 -0.46
N ASP A 57 10.05 -8.52 0.64
CA ASP A 57 9.71 -8.95 2.00
C ASP A 57 8.81 -7.92 2.71
N PHE A 58 8.93 -6.65 2.30
CA PHE A 58 8.17 -5.55 2.87
C PHE A 58 7.95 -4.45 1.83
N GLY A 59 6.91 -3.65 1.98
CA GLY A 59 6.66 -2.49 1.14
C GLY A 59 5.93 -1.40 1.91
N VAL A 60 6.03 -0.16 1.42
CA VAL A 60 5.28 0.98 1.97
C VAL A 60 4.71 1.82 0.85
N VAL A 61 3.49 2.31 1.04
CA VAL A 61 2.90 3.31 0.15
C VAL A 61 3.68 4.60 0.31
N MET A 62 4.12 5.19 -0.80
CA MET A 62 4.86 6.45 -0.83
C MET A 62 4.02 7.61 -1.34
N GLU A 63 3.18 7.37 -2.35
CA GLU A 63 2.47 8.43 -3.06
C GLU A 63 1.15 7.90 -3.63
N TYR A 64 0.16 8.79 -3.71
CA TYR A 64 -1.10 8.56 -4.42
C TYR A 64 -1.04 9.30 -5.76
N LEU A 65 -1.20 8.55 -6.85
CA LEU A 65 -1.10 9.00 -8.25
C LEU A 65 -2.46 9.29 -8.88
N GLY A 66 -3.56 8.96 -8.20
CA GLY A 66 -4.92 9.03 -8.74
C GLY A 66 -5.62 10.40 -8.64
N ASP A 67 -4.93 11.47 -8.23
CA ASP A 67 -5.49 12.84 -8.14
C ASP A 67 -5.00 13.75 -9.28
N GLY A 68 -4.55 13.15 -10.39
CA GLY A 68 -4.03 13.84 -11.60
C GLY A 68 -5.07 14.07 -12.69
#